data_AF-A0AAP3E978-F1
#
_entry.id   AF-A0AAP3E978-F1
#
_cell.length_a   1.000
_cell.length_b   1.000
_cell.length_c   1.000
_cell.angle_alpha   90.00
_cell.angle_beta   90.00
_cell.angle_gamma   90.00
#
_symmetry.space_group_name_H-M   'P 1'
#
loop_
_entity.id
_entity.type
_entity.pdbx_description
1 polymer ?
#
loop_
_entity_poly.entity_id
_entity_poly.type
_entity_poly.pdbx_seq_one_letter_code
_entity_poly.pdbx_strand_id
1 'polypeptide(L)' 'MTETDFPADPERVQFLRAVADDIRGDSSESKQLANILYRTSDLYDDAEDTSPEEIIRNVKFILEVIERDGLGR' A
#
# COMPACT_ATOMS: atom_id res chain seq x y z
N MET A 1 -9.41 -11.19 18.17
CA MET A 1 -8.41 -10.49 17.36
C MET A 1 -8.38 -9.07 17.88
N THR A 2 -7.25 -8.59 18.38
CA THR A 2 -7.16 -7.24 18.96
C THR A 2 -7.41 -6.21 17.86
N GLU A 3 -8.44 -5.39 18.05
CA GLU A 3 -8.75 -4.22 17.24
C GLU A 3 -7.46 -3.40 17.11
N THR A 4 -6.87 -3.38 15.91
CA THR A 4 -5.65 -2.62 15.67
C THR A 4 -6.10 -1.20 15.38
N ASP A 5 -6.18 -0.40 16.43
CA ASP A 5 -6.51 1.02 16.30
C ASP A 5 -5.27 1.74 15.73
N PHE A 6 -5.41 2.36 14.57
CA PHE A 6 -4.35 3.12 13.93
C PHE A 6 -4.56 4.59 14.27
N PRO A 7 -3.94 5.12 15.33
CA PRO A 7 -4.10 6.53 15.66
C PRO A 7 -3.55 7.38 14.52
N ALA A 8 -4.23 8.51 14.26
CA ALA A 8 -3.78 9.49 13.30
C ALA A 8 -2.33 9.91 13.58
N ASP A 9 -1.47 9.75 12.57
CA ASP A 9 -0.03 9.99 12.67
C ASP A 9 0.46 10.67 11.38
N PRO A 10 0.33 12.01 11.27
CA PRO A 10 0.70 12.75 10.06
C PRO A 10 2.18 12.65 9.70
N GLU A 11 3.06 12.40 10.69
CA GLU A 11 4.48 12.18 10.45
C GLU A 11 4.69 10.84 9.76
N ARG A 12 3.99 9.79 10.20
CA ARG A 12 4.03 8.47 9.58
C ARG A 12 3.40 8.46 8.19
N VAL A 13 2.31 9.20 7.98
CA VAL A 13 1.73 9.41 6.64
C VAL A 13 2.79 10.00 5.71
N GLN A 14 3.40 11.12 6.10
CA GLN A 14 4.42 11.79 5.28
C GLN A 14 5.64 10.90 5.03
N PHE A 15 6.11 10.17 6.05
CA PHE A 15 7.23 9.25 5.91
C PHE A 15 6.94 8.13 4.91
N LEU A 16 5.80 7.46 5.03
CA LEU A 16 5.41 6.37 4.12
C LEU A 16 5.23 6.87 2.69
N ARG A 17 4.64 8.06 2.51
CA ARG A 17 4.48 8.69 1.19
C ARG A 17 5.83 9.08 0.57
N ALA A 18 6.76 9.62 1.36
CA ALA A 18 8.11 9.95 0.90
C ALA A 18 8.89 8.70 0.46
N VAL A 19 8.79 7.59 1.21
CA VAL A 19 9.39 6.32 0.79
C VAL A 19 8.70 5.78 -0.48
N ALA A 20 7.38 5.90 -0.58
CA ALA A 20 6.64 5.51 -1.78
C ALA A 20 7.10 6.30 -3.01
N ASP A 21 7.33 7.60 -2.87
CA ASP A 21 7.86 8.48 -3.93
C ASP A 21 9.27 8.05 -4.35
N ASP A 22 10.16 7.75 -3.40
CA ASP A 22 11.56 7.38 -3.65
C ASP A 22 11.69 6.07 -4.46
N ILE A 23 10.86 5.08 -4.13
CA ILE A 23 10.92 3.77 -4.80
C ILE A 23 10.11 3.71 -6.09
N ARG A 24 9.34 4.76 -6.43
CA ARG A 24 8.45 4.79 -7.59
C ARG A 24 9.23 4.98 -8.88
N GLY A 25 9.83 3.90 -9.36
CA GLY A 25 10.48 3.83 -10.67
C GLY A 25 9.52 3.68 -11.85
N ASP A 26 10.09 3.39 -13.02
CA ASP A 26 9.32 3.28 -14.27
C ASP A 26 8.65 1.91 -14.47
N SER A 27 9.12 0.87 -13.77
CA SER A 27 8.59 -0.48 -13.93
C SER A 27 7.19 -0.64 -13.33
N SER A 28 6.44 -1.61 -13.82
CA SER A 28 5.13 -1.98 -13.24
C SER A 28 5.25 -2.36 -11.77
N GLU A 29 6.31 -3.10 -11.42
CA GLU A 29 6.55 -3.62 -10.08
C GLU A 29 6.88 -2.50 -9.09
N SER A 30 7.73 -1.55 -9.48
CA SER A 30 8.09 -0.40 -8.64
C SER A 30 6.88 0.52 -8.37
N LYS A 31 6.05 0.77 -9.40
CA LYS A 31 4.79 1.51 -9.26
C LYS A 31 3.80 0.80 -8.35
N GLN A 32 3.71 -0.52 -8.45
CA GLN A 32 2.84 -1.32 -7.59
C GLN A 32 3.31 -1.30 -6.13
N LEU A 33 4.61 -1.44 -5.88
CA LEU A 33 5.18 -1.37 -4.53
C LEU A 33 4.94 0.01 -3.89
N ALA A 34 5.13 1.09 -4.64
CA ALA A 34 4.79 2.44 -4.19
C ALA A 34 3.29 2.57 -3.82
N ASN A 35 2.39 2.01 -4.64
CA ASN A 35 0.95 2.03 -4.37
C ASN A 35 0.56 1.30 -3.07
N ILE A 36 1.29 0.25 -2.69
CA ILE A 36 1.07 -0.44 -1.41
C ILE A 36 1.42 0.48 -0.24
N LEU A 37 2.51 1.22 -0.34
CA LEU A 37 2.93 2.16 0.72
C LEU A 37 1.97 3.33 0.85
N TYR A 38 1.45 3.90 -0.24
CA TYR A 38 0.41 4.93 -0.16
C TYR A 38 -0.83 4.41 0.57
N ARG A 39 -1.35 3.24 0.19
CA ARG A 39 -2.52 2.64 0.85
C ARG A 39 -2.27 2.33 2.32
N THR A 40 -1.04 1.95 2.66
CA THR A 40 -0.64 1.74 4.06
C THR A 40 -0.55 3.05 4.82
N SER A 41 -0.20 4.15 4.17
CA SER A 41 -0.19 5.49 4.77
C SER A 41 -1.59 5.95 5.17
N ASP A 42 -2.60 5.58 4.39
CA ASP A 42 -3.99 5.98 4.62
C ASP A 42 -4.57 5.39 5.93
N LEU A 43 -3.97 4.33 6.49
CA LEU A 43 -4.33 3.85 7.84
C LEU A 43 -4.08 4.87 8.95
N TYR A 44 -3.16 5.80 8.71
CA TYR A 44 -2.73 6.79 9.70
C TYR A 44 -3.27 8.20 9.37
N ASP A 45 -4.10 8.32 8.33
CA ASP A 45 -4.70 9.56 7.86
C ASP A 45 -6.17 9.60 8.32
N ASP A 46 -6.53 10.53 9.20
CA ASP A 46 -7.89 10.61 9.78
C ASP A 46 -8.95 11.08 8.77
N ALA A 47 -8.51 11.59 7.62
CA ALA A 47 -9.38 11.96 6.51
C ALA A 47 -9.69 10.78 5.58
N GLU A 48 -8.94 9.68 5.66
CA GLU A 48 -9.10 8.51 4.81
C GLU A 48 -9.89 7.42 5.55
N ASP A 49 -10.92 6.87 4.89
CA ASP A 49 -11.67 5.72 5.38
C ASP A 49 -11.06 4.46 4.77
N THR A 50 -10.04 3.92 5.43
CA THR A 50 -9.31 2.73 4.97
C THR A 50 -9.14 1.71 6.08
N SER A 51 -9.43 0.45 5.77
CA SER A 51 -9.22 -0.67 6.69
C SER A 51 -7.98 -1.53 6.33
N PRO A 52 -7.34 -2.16 7.33
CA PRO A 52 -6.26 -3.12 7.09
C PRO A 52 -6.69 -4.27 6.15
N GLU A 53 -7.93 -4.74 6.28
CA GLU A 53 -8.49 -5.80 5.44
C GLU A 53 -8.56 -5.39 3.97
N GLU A 54 -8.93 -4.14 3.69
CA GLU A 54 -8.97 -3.58 2.34
C GLU A 54 -7.57 -3.49 1.75
N ILE A 55 -6.58 -3.05 2.53
CA ILE A 55 -5.17 -2.99 2.09
C ILE A 55 -4.67 -4.39 1.77
N ILE A 56 -4.89 -5.36 2.66
CA ILE A 56 -4.44 -6.74 2.46
C ILE A 56 -5.10 -7.35 1.21
N ARG A 57 -6.40 -7.12 1.00
CA ARG A 57 -7.11 -7.58 -0.20
C ARG A 57 -6.52 -6.97 -1.47
N ASN A 58 -6.27 -5.68 -1.43
CA ASN A 58 -5.68 -4.91 -2.51
C ASN A 58 -4.26 -5.40 -2.87
N VAL A 59 -3.42 -5.65 -1.86
CA VAL A 59 -2.05 -6.20 -2.04
C VAL A 59 -2.11 -7.60 -2.64
N LYS A 60 -2.96 -8.48 -2.11
CA LYS A 60 -3.12 -9.86 -2.63
C LYS A 60 -3.54 -9.86 -4.08
N PHE A 61 -4.50 -9.02 -4.45
CA PHE A 61 -4.93 -8.88 -5.84
C PHE A 61 -3.78 -8.45 -6.75
N ILE A 62 -2.97 -7.47 -6.33
CA ILE A 62 -1.80 -7.02 -7.10
C ILE A 62 -0.82 -8.17 -7.31
N LEU A 63 -0.48 -8.92 -6.26
CA LEU A 63 0.45 -10.04 -6.34
C LEU A 63 -0.07 -11.19 -7.22
N GLU A 64 -1.36 -11.55 -7.09
CA GLU A 64 -2.00 -12.57 -7.94
C GLU A 64 -2.02 -12.19 -9.42
N VAL A 65 -2.20 -10.90 -9.73
CA VAL A 65 -2.15 -10.39 -11.10
C VAL A 65 -0.72 -10.49 -11.66
N ILE A 66 0.31 -10.12 -10.89
CA ILE A 66 1.71 -10.29 -11.31
C ILE A 66 2.03 -11.76 -11.59
N GLU A 67 1.59 -12.67 -10.72
CA GLU A 67 1.85 -14.10 -10.86
C GLU A 67 1.22 -14.67 -12.14
N ARG A 68 0.00 -14.26 -12.47
CA ARG A 68 -0.69 -14.68 -13.69
C ARG A 68 -0.04 -14.14 -14.97
N ASP A 69 0.46 -12.91 -14.95
CA ASP A 69 1.17 -12.31 -16.10
C ASP A 69 2.60 -12.90 -16.26
N GLY A 70 3.18 -13.43 -15.17
CA GLY A 70 4.47 -14.15 -15.18
C GLY A 70 4.41 -15.59 -15.72
N LEU A 71 3.24 -16.23 -15.68
CA LEU A 71 3.02 -17.60 -16.19
C LEU A 71 2.63 -17.65 -17.68
N GLY A 72 2.53 -16.49 -18.35
CA GLY A 72 2.24 -16.36 -19.78
C GLY A 72 3.46 -16.33 -20.69
N ARG A 73 4.61 -16.88 -20.26
CA ARG A 73 5.83 -17.00 -21.07
C ARG A 73 6.21 -18.46 -21.28
#